data_AF-A0A6A8Q3J3-F1
#
_entry.id   AF-A0A6A8Q3J3-F1
#
_cell.length_a   1.000
_cell.length_b   1.000
_cell.length_c   1.000
_cell.angle_alpha   90.00
_cell.angle_beta   90.00
_cell.angle_gamma   90.00
#
_symmetry.space_group_name_H-M   'P 1'
#
loop_
_entity.id
_entity.type
_entity.pdbx_description
1 polymer ?
#
loop_
_entity_poly.entity_id
_entity_poly.type
_entity_poly.pdbx_seq_one_letter_code
_entity_poly.pdbx_strand_id
1 'polypeptide(L)'
;MGKLDTNELSNWLWDAASRIRGPVEASKYKDYIQPLIFIKRLSDVFEDEMDKLAEEYGDREITEEIVAEDHDYVRVYIPPEYRWDQLKQKKY
;
A
#
# COMPACT_ATOMS: atom_id res chain seq x y z
N MET A 1 4.31 14.92 -16.72
CA MET A 1 4.64 14.09 -15.53
C MET A 1 6.07 13.58 -15.71
N GLY A 2 7.04 14.09 -14.95
CA GLY A 2 8.44 13.66 -15.07
C GLY A 2 8.61 12.20 -14.63
N LYS A 3 9.30 11.39 -15.43
CA LYS A 3 9.77 10.07 -15.02
C LYS A 3 10.69 10.28 -13.80
N LEU A 4 10.26 9.83 -12.62
CA LEU A 4 11.14 9.77 -11.45
C LEU A 4 12.32 8.86 -11.81
N ASP A 5 13.54 9.37 -11.66
CA ASP A 5 14.74 8.55 -11.83
C ASP A 5 14.74 7.48 -10.74
N THR A 6 15.07 6.24 -11.09
CA THR A 6 15.04 5.12 -10.15
C THR A 6 15.99 5.34 -8.97
N ASN A 7 17.07 6.12 -9.17
CA ASN A 7 17.98 6.48 -8.09
C ASN A 7 17.37 7.54 -7.16
N GLU A 8 16.64 8.52 -7.68
CA GLU A 8 15.94 9.52 -6.86
C GLU A 8 14.88 8.87 -5.98
N LEU A 9 14.08 7.96 -6.53
CA LEU A 9 13.09 7.19 -5.77
C LEU A 9 13.75 6.32 -4.70
N SER A 10 14.86 5.66 -5.05
CA SER A 10 15.64 4.85 -4.10
C SER A 10 16.18 5.70 -2.95
N ASN A 11 16.71 6.90 -3.23
CA ASN A 11 17.23 7.82 -2.22
C ASN A 11 16.11 8.35 -1.30
N TRP A 12 14.95 8.69 -1.85
CA TRP A 12 13.80 9.12 -1.05
C TRP A 12 13.28 8.02 -0.12
N LEU A 13 13.20 6.78 -0.63
CA LEU A 13 12.83 5.62 0.17
C LEU A 13 13.87 5.34 1.26
N TRP A 14 15.16 5.50 0.94
CA TRP A 14 16.26 5.39 1.89
C TRP A 14 16.15 6.41 3.03
N ASP A 15 15.85 7.67 2.70
CA ASP A 15 15.67 8.73 3.70
C ASP A 15 14.44 8.50 4.58
N ALA A 16 13.32 8.07 3.99
CA ALA A 16 12.12 7.73 4.73
C ALA A 16 12.35 6.54 5.68
N ALA A 17 12.99 5.48 5.19
CA ALA A 17 13.35 4.31 6.01
C ALA A 17 14.34 4.69 7.12
N SER A 18 15.32 5.55 6.84
CA SER A 18 16.29 6.04 7.83
C SER A 18 15.62 6.82 8.96
N ARG A 19 14.57 7.60 8.64
CA ARG A 19 13.76 8.32 9.64
C ARG A 19 12.93 7.38 10.52
N ILE A 20 12.38 6.30 9.95
CA ILE A 20 11.56 5.33 10.69
C ILE A 20 12.43 4.39 11.55
N ARG A 21 13.65 4.07 11.09
CA ARG A 21 14.53 3.08 11.70
C ARG A 21 15.12 3.50 13.06
N GLY A 22 15.31 4.80 13.30
CA GLY A 22 16.11 5.24 14.45
C GLY A 22 17.54 4.63 14.43
N PRO A 23 18.22 4.45 15.58
CA PRO A 23 19.63 4.07 15.67
C PRO A 23 19.95 2.60 15.35
N VAL A 24 19.08 1.88 14.63
CA VAL A 24 19.31 0.48 14.27
C VAL A 24 20.32 0.37 13.11
N GLU A 25 21.13 -0.69 13.06
CA GLU A 25 22.18 -0.87 12.05
C GLU A 25 21.68 -0.94 10.60
N ALA A 26 22.49 -0.44 9.66
CA ALA A 26 22.25 -0.49 8.21
C ALA A 26 22.13 -1.92 7.64
N SER A 27 22.68 -2.92 8.33
CA SER A 27 22.59 -4.34 7.99
C SER A 27 21.16 -4.88 8.01
N LYS A 28 20.26 -4.30 8.82
CA LYS A 28 18.84 -4.70 8.90
C LYS A 28 17.91 -3.93 7.94
N TYR A 29 18.45 -3.05 7.09
CA TYR A 29 17.68 -2.22 6.16
C TYR A 29 16.71 -3.03 5.28
N LYS A 30 17.18 -4.17 4.76
CA LYS A 30 16.40 -5.06 3.91
C LYS A 30 15.11 -5.52 4.61
N ASP A 31 15.17 -5.74 5.92
CA ASP A 31 14.05 -6.25 6.71
C ASP A 31 12.96 -5.20 6.94
N TYR A 32 13.23 -3.90 6.73
CA TYR A 32 12.23 -2.83 6.85
C TYR A 32 11.70 -2.36 5.51
N ILE A 33 12.57 -2.25 4.49
CA ILE A 33 12.15 -1.77 3.18
C ILE A 33 11.30 -2.81 2.44
N GLN A 34 11.61 -4.10 2.60
CA GLN A 34 10.87 -5.17 1.92
C GLN A 34 9.41 -5.26 2.40
N PRO A 35 9.12 -5.29 3.72
CA PRO A 35 7.74 -5.25 4.19
C PRO A 35 7.00 -3.98 3.77
N LEU A 36 7.64 -2.81 3.80
CA LEU A 36 6.99 -1.55 3.40
C LEU A 36 6.59 -1.55 1.92
N ILE A 37 7.49 -1.97 1.03
CA ILE A 37 7.19 -2.10 -0.40
C ILE A 37 6.12 -3.17 -0.62
N PHE A 38 6.19 -4.27 0.12
CA PHE A 38 5.20 -5.34 0.03
C PHE A 38 3.80 -4.86 0.44
N ILE A 39 3.67 -4.12 1.54
CA ILE A 39 2.39 -3.55 1.99
C ILE A 39 1.85 -2.54 0.97
N LYS A 40 2.71 -1.66 0.43
CA LYS A 40 2.31 -0.74 -0.64
C LYS A 40 1.80 -1.51 -1.85
N ARG A 41 2.54 -2.55 -2.27
CA ARG A 41 2.17 -3.36 -3.44
C ARG A 41 0.85 -4.10 -3.23
N LEU A 42 0.62 -4.68 -2.05
CA LEU A 42 -0.65 -5.31 -1.70
C LEU A 42 -1.81 -4.32 -1.73
N SER A 43 -1.59 -3.13 -1.17
CA SER A 43 -2.58 -2.05 -1.21
C SER A 43 -2.93 -1.67 -2.64
N ASP A 44 -1.93 -1.55 -3.52
CA ASP A 44 -2.15 -1.22 -4.94
C ASP A 44 -2.90 -2.33 -5.67
N VAL A 45 -2.58 -3.61 -5.41
CA VAL A 45 -3.34 -4.73 -6.00
C VAL A 45 -4.81 -4.66 -5.59
N PHE A 46 -5.07 -4.46 -4.29
CA PHE A 46 -6.42 -4.40 -3.76
C PHE A 46 -7.22 -3.25 -4.39
N GLU A 47 -6.64 -2.04 -4.43
CA GLU A 47 -7.30 -0.88 -5.05
C GLU A 47 -7.57 -1.10 -6.56
N ASP A 48 -6.62 -1.69 -7.29
CA ASP A 48 -6.81 -2.04 -8.72
C ASP A 48 -7.91 -3.09 -8.93
N GLU A 49 -8.10 -4.02 -7.98
CA GLU A 49 -9.18 -5.03 -8.02
C GLU A 49 -10.53 -4.39 -7.68
N MET A 50 -10.57 -3.52 -6.68
CA MET A 50 -11.76 -2.75 -6.31
C MET A 50 -12.24 -1.85 -7.45
N ASP A 51 -11.34 -1.18 -8.17
CA ASP A 51 -11.69 -0.35 -9.33
C ASP A 51 -12.31 -1.19 -10.46
N LYS A 52 -11.76 -2.37 -10.75
CA LYS A 52 -12.29 -3.26 -11.79
C LYS A 52 -13.67 -3.81 -11.43
N LEU A 53 -13.85 -4.21 -10.17
CA LEU A 53 -15.14 -4.69 -9.69
C LEU A 53 -16.16 -3.54 -9.69
N ALA A 54 -15.75 -2.32 -9.35
CA ALA A 54 -16.61 -1.14 -9.45
C ALA A 54 -17.01 -0.80 -10.90
N GLU A 55 -16.13 -1.05 -11.87
CA GLU A 55 -16.50 -0.97 -13.29
C GLU A 55 -17.52 -2.04 -13.70
N GLU A 56 -17.44 -3.25 -13.12
CA GLU A 56 -18.36 -4.36 -13.40
C GLU A 56 -19.74 -4.19 -12.74
N TYR A 57 -19.76 -3.81 -11.47
CA TYR A 57 -20.98 -3.59 -10.68
C TYR A 57 -21.56 -2.18 -10.85
N GLY A 58 -20.81 -1.27 -11.48
CA GLY A 58 -21.22 0.09 -11.79
C GLY A 58 -21.17 1.08 -10.63
N ASP A 59 -20.79 0.63 -9.44
CA ASP A 59 -20.71 1.46 -8.24
C ASP A 59 -19.63 0.95 -7.26
N ARG A 60 -18.81 1.89 -6.76
CA ARG A 60 -17.73 1.62 -5.83
C ARG A 60 -18.25 1.24 -4.44
N GLU A 61 -19.29 1.91 -3.95
CA GLU A 61 -19.88 1.66 -2.63
C GLU A 61 -20.54 0.29 -2.57
N ILE A 62 -21.25 -0.11 -3.63
CA ILE A 62 -21.80 -1.47 -3.75
C ILE A 62 -20.68 -2.51 -3.77
N THR A 63 -19.60 -2.24 -4.51
CA THR A 63 -18.46 -3.14 -4.58
C THR A 63 -17.80 -3.32 -3.22
N GLU A 64 -17.67 -2.24 -2.43
CA GLU A 64 -17.16 -2.28 -1.07
C GLU A 64 -18.01 -3.16 -0.15
N GLU A 65 -19.33 -3.07 -0.24
CA GLU A 65 -20.25 -3.92 0.53
C GLU A 65 -20.10 -5.40 0.13
N ILE A 66 -20.09 -5.70 -1.17
CA ILE A 66 -19.93 -7.08 -1.67
C ILE A 66 -18.59 -7.67 -1.20
N VAL A 67 -17.49 -6.93 -1.37
CA VAL A 67 -16.15 -7.39 -1.01
C VAL A 67 -15.97 -7.46 0.51
N ALA A 68 -16.74 -6.71 1.31
CA ALA A 68 -16.75 -6.82 2.77
C ALA A 68 -17.58 -8.01 3.27
N GLU A 69 -18.60 -8.44 2.53
CA GLU A 69 -19.38 -9.64 2.84
C GLU A 69 -18.67 -10.92 2.39
N ASP A 70 -18.04 -10.89 1.22
CA ASP A 70 -17.31 -12.00 0.64
C ASP A 70 -15.94 -11.55 0.13
N HIS A 71 -14.91 -11.94 0.88
CA HIS A 71 -13.53 -11.54 0.60
C HIS A 71 -12.92 -12.29 -0.59
N ASP A 72 -13.56 -13.36 -1.10
CA ASP A 72 -13.00 -14.19 -2.19
C ASP A 72 -13.01 -13.46 -3.56
N TYR A 73 -13.73 -12.33 -3.66
CA TYR A 73 -13.76 -11.46 -4.84
C TYR A 73 -12.43 -10.72 -5.07
N VAL A 74 -11.58 -10.61 -4.05
CA VAL A 74 -10.27 -9.97 -4.13
C VAL A 74 -9.19 -10.94 -3.65
N ARG A 75 -7.96 -10.81 -4.15
CA ARG A 75 -6.87 -11.71 -3.73
C ARG A 75 -6.46 -11.51 -2.28
N VAL A 76 -6.53 -10.27 -1.82
CA VAL A 76 -6.16 -9.85 -0.48
C VAL A 76 -7.14 -8.78 -0.04
N TYR A 77 -8.00 -9.12 0.91
CA TYR A 77 -8.86 -8.13 1.53
C TYR A 77 -8.07 -7.24 2.49
N ILE A 78 -8.26 -5.92 2.36
CA ILE A 78 -7.66 -4.93 3.25
C ILE A 78 -8.77 -4.14 3.93
N PRO A 79 -8.96 -4.28 5.26
CA PRO A 79 -9.96 -3.51 5.98
C PRO A 79 -9.74 -2.00 5.80
N PRO A 80 -10.80 -1.18 5.75
CA PRO A 80 -10.71 0.25 5.47
C PRO A 80 -9.69 1.00 6.34
N GLU A 81 -9.60 0.65 7.62
CA GLU A 81 -8.70 1.28 8.60
C GLU A 81 -7.20 0.98 8.37
N TYR A 82 -6.89 -0.06 7.59
CA TYR A 82 -5.53 -0.48 7.26
C TYR A 82 -5.14 -0.17 5.82
N ARG A 83 -6.01 0.48 5.05
CA ARG A 83 -5.67 0.93 3.70
C ARG A 83 -4.52 1.91 3.70
N TRP A 84 -3.74 1.89 2.62
CA TRP A 84 -2.53 2.70 2.49
C TRP A 84 -2.77 4.20 2.75
N ASP A 85 -3.92 4.73 2.34
CA ASP A 85 -4.29 6.12 2.57
C ASP A 85 -4.53 6.46 4.04
N GLN A 86 -4.99 5.50 4.84
CA GLN A 86 -5.14 5.64 6.30
C GLN A 86 -3.80 5.47 7.01
N LEU A 87 -2.93 4.57 6.52
CA LEU A 87 -1.60 4.36 7.08
C LEU A 87 -0.71 5.60 6.92
N LYS A 88 -0.82 6.35 5.82
CA LYS A 88 -0.10 7.62 5.61
C LYS A 88 -0.51 8.72 6.59
N GLN A 89 -1.74 8.68 7.10
CA GLN A 89 -2.31 9.75 7.94
C GLN A 89 -2.03 9.57 9.44
N LYS A 90 -1.60 8.38 9.88
CA LYS A 90 -1.19 8.16 11.26
C LYS A 90 0.13 8.89 11.54
N LYS A 91 0.03 10.12 12.05
CA LYS A 91 1.09 10.78 12.80
C LYS A 91 1.35 9.97 14.08
N TYR A 92 2.51 9.34 14.16
CA TYR A 92 3.10 8.91 15.43
C TYR A 92 3.88 10.08 16.04
#